data_AF-A0A655BVC7-F1
#
_entry.id   AF-A0A655BVC7-F1
#
_cell.length_a   1.000
_cell.length_b   1.000
_cell.length_c   1.000
_cell.angle_alpha   90.00
_cell.angle_beta   90.00
_cell.angle_gamma   90.00
#
_symmetry.space_group_name_H-M   'P 1'
#
loop_
_entity.id
_entity.type
_entity.pdbx_description
1 polymer ?
#
loop_
_entity_poly.entity_id
_entity_poly.type
_entity_poly.pdbx_seq_one_letter_code
_entity_poly.pdbx_strand_id
1 'polypeptide(L)'
;MPLLIYSVVYFAIVILVSLYPGKLLDTVGNFLAPLKIIALVILSVAAIVWPAGPISNALDAYQNAAFSNGFVNGYLTMDTLGAMVFGIVIVNAARSRGVTEARLLTRYTVWAGLMAGVGLTLLYLALFRLGSDSATLVDQSANGAAILHAYVQHTFGGAGSFLLAALIFIACLVTAVGLTCACAEFFAQYIPLSYRTLVFILGGFSMVVSNLGLSHLIQISIPVLTAIYPPCIALVVLSFTRSWWHNSTRIIAPAMFISLLFGILDGIKASAFGDMLPAWSQRLPLAEQGLAWLMPTVVMVILAIIWDRAAGRQVTSSAH
;
A
#
# COMPACT_ATOMS: atom_id res chain seq x y z
N MET A 1 24.36 13.68 -8.61
CA MET A 1 24.18 14.39 -9.90
C MET A 1 23.11 13.74 -10.78
N PRO A 2 23.21 12.46 -11.22
CA PRO A 2 22.21 11.86 -12.12
C PRO A 2 20.81 11.70 -11.50
N LEU A 3 20.73 11.37 -10.19
CA LEU A 3 19.44 11.24 -9.48
C LEU A 3 18.65 12.55 -9.45
N LEU A 4 19.34 13.68 -9.21
CA LEU A 4 18.67 14.99 -9.08
C LEU A 4 18.05 15.41 -10.41
N ILE A 5 18.81 15.31 -11.51
CA ILE A 5 18.31 15.62 -12.86
C ILE A 5 17.12 14.73 -13.21
N TYR A 6 17.26 13.42 -12.98
CA TYR A 6 16.15 12.49 -13.21
C TYR A 6 14.92 12.84 -12.36
N SER A 7 15.08 13.11 -11.06
CA SER A 7 13.97 13.47 -10.17
C SER A 7 13.26 14.74 -10.60
N VAL A 8 14.01 15.77 -11.03
CA VAL A 8 13.43 17.04 -11.52
C VAL A 8 12.61 16.81 -12.78
N VAL A 9 13.15 16.08 -13.77
CA VAL A 9 12.42 15.79 -15.02
C VAL A 9 11.19 14.93 -14.72
N TYR A 10 11.34 13.88 -13.91
CA TYR A 10 10.27 12.97 -13.56
C TYR A 10 9.11 13.70 -12.85
N PHE A 11 9.41 14.45 -11.79
CA PHE A 11 8.37 15.17 -11.03
C PHE A 11 7.82 16.38 -11.79
N ALA A 12 8.57 17.00 -12.69
CA ALA A 12 8.02 18.01 -13.60
C ALA A 12 6.93 17.41 -14.50
N ILE A 13 7.15 16.21 -15.05
CA ILE A 13 6.14 15.48 -15.83
C ILE A 13 4.94 15.13 -14.94
N VAL A 14 5.17 14.59 -13.74
CA VAL A 14 4.09 14.24 -12.79
C VAL A 14 3.23 15.47 -12.48
N ILE A 15 3.83 16.59 -12.09
CA ILE A 15 3.12 17.83 -11.76
C ILE A 15 2.32 18.34 -12.96
N LEU A 16 2.94 18.41 -14.15
CA LEU A 16 2.29 18.91 -15.35
C LEU A 16 1.07 18.06 -15.72
N VAL A 17 1.21 16.74 -15.64
CA VAL A 17 0.14 15.78 -15.90
C VAL A 17 -0.96 15.88 -14.82
N SER A 18 -0.59 16.00 -13.55
CA SER A 18 -1.54 16.12 -12.43
C SER A 18 -2.35 17.41 -12.45
N LEU A 19 -1.91 18.47 -13.13
CA LEU A 19 -2.72 19.69 -13.31
C LEU A 19 -3.93 19.46 -14.24
N TYR A 20 -3.95 18.39 -15.04
CA TYR A 20 -5.01 18.07 -15.99
C TYR A 20 -5.50 16.60 -15.83
N PRO A 21 -6.06 16.23 -14.66
CA PRO A 21 -6.30 14.83 -14.28
C PRO A 21 -7.29 14.09 -15.21
N GLY A 22 -8.33 14.78 -15.68
CA GLY A 22 -9.47 14.14 -16.36
C GLY A 22 -9.18 13.54 -17.74
N LYS A 23 -8.23 14.08 -18.52
CA LYS A 23 -7.92 13.54 -19.87
C LYS A 23 -6.83 12.47 -19.85
N LEU A 24 -5.93 12.54 -18.87
CA LEU A 24 -4.73 11.72 -18.82
C LEU A 24 -4.99 10.36 -18.16
N LEU A 25 -5.72 10.29 -17.04
CA LEU A 25 -6.01 8.99 -16.40
C LEU A 25 -6.77 8.02 -17.32
N ASP A 26 -7.72 8.53 -18.10
CA ASP A 26 -8.49 7.71 -19.05
C ASP A 26 -7.67 7.29 -20.28
N THR A 27 -6.82 8.18 -20.81
CA THR A 27 -6.05 7.89 -22.03
C THR A 27 -4.81 7.04 -21.74
N VAL A 28 -4.07 7.41 -20.69
CA VAL A 28 -2.81 6.78 -20.32
C VAL A 28 -3.06 5.50 -19.54
N GLY A 29 -4.07 5.46 -18.66
CA GLY A 29 -4.45 4.24 -17.95
C GLY A 29 -4.89 3.12 -18.88
N ASN A 30 -5.65 3.43 -19.94
CA ASN A 30 -6.19 2.42 -20.85
C ASN A 30 -5.10 1.75 -21.72
N PHE A 31 -4.00 2.45 -22.02
CA PHE A 31 -2.88 1.88 -22.78
C PHE A 31 -1.78 1.32 -21.89
N LEU A 32 -1.42 2.02 -20.81
CA LEU A 32 -0.31 1.62 -19.95
C LEU A 32 -0.64 0.49 -18.98
N ALA A 33 -1.88 0.41 -18.49
CA ALA A 33 -2.29 -0.68 -17.62
C ALA A 33 -2.14 -2.05 -18.31
N PRO A 34 -2.68 -2.30 -19.51
CA PRO A 34 -2.50 -3.59 -20.17
C PRO A 34 -1.03 -3.85 -20.52
N LEU A 35 -0.28 -2.85 -20.97
CA LEU A 35 1.15 -3.00 -21.25
C LEU A 35 1.94 -3.46 -20.02
N LYS A 36 1.70 -2.84 -18.86
CA LYS A 36 2.33 -3.21 -17.59
C LYS A 36 1.98 -4.65 -17.19
N ILE A 37 0.70 -5.01 -17.29
CA ILE A 37 0.25 -6.37 -16.94
C ILE A 37 0.90 -7.40 -17.86
N ILE A 38 0.93 -7.16 -19.17
CA ILE A 38 1.59 -8.07 -20.13
C ILE A 38 3.07 -8.24 -19.76
N ALA A 39 3.78 -7.16 -19.50
CA ALA A 39 5.20 -7.24 -19.16
C ALA A 39 5.45 -7.99 -17.84
N LEU A 40 4.63 -7.75 -16.82
CA LEU A 40 4.72 -8.45 -15.55
C LEU A 40 4.35 -9.94 -15.68
N VAL A 41 3.41 -10.29 -16.55
CA VAL A 41 3.09 -11.68 -16.88
C VAL A 41 4.27 -12.35 -17.60
N ILE A 42 4.89 -11.70 -18.59
CA ILE A 42 6.08 -12.21 -19.28
C ILE A 42 7.20 -12.47 -18.26
N LEU A 43 7.45 -11.49 -17.38
CA LEU A 43 8.46 -11.63 -16.33
C LEU A 43 8.12 -12.78 -15.37
N SER A 44 6.86 -12.94 -15.00
CA SER A 44 6.40 -13.99 -14.09
C SER A 44 6.55 -15.38 -14.68
N VAL A 45 6.19 -15.54 -15.96
CA VAL A 45 6.42 -16.79 -16.70
C VAL A 45 7.92 -17.06 -16.81
N ALA A 46 8.73 -16.04 -17.11
CA ALA A 46 10.18 -16.19 -17.18
C ALA A 46 10.78 -16.62 -15.84
N ALA A 47 10.33 -16.07 -14.71
CA ALA A 47 10.77 -16.46 -13.37
C ALA A 47 10.51 -17.95 -13.04
N ILE A 48 9.47 -18.54 -13.65
CA ILE A 48 9.12 -19.95 -13.46
C ILE A 48 9.91 -20.85 -14.41
N VAL A 49 10.08 -20.43 -15.67
CA VAL A 49 10.69 -21.26 -16.72
C VAL A 49 12.23 -21.18 -16.71
N TRP A 50 12.80 -20.01 -16.37
CA TRP A 50 14.25 -19.76 -16.36
C TRP A 50 14.72 -19.29 -14.98
N PRO A 51 14.81 -20.20 -13.98
CA PRO A 51 15.34 -19.84 -12.67
C PRO A 51 16.80 -19.39 -12.78
N ALA A 52 17.12 -18.28 -12.13
CA ALA A 52 18.46 -17.68 -12.13
C ALA A 52 19.50 -18.52 -11.34
N GLY A 53 19.04 -19.34 -10.40
CA GLY A 53 19.87 -20.13 -9.51
C GLY A 53 19.06 -21.10 -8.66
N PRO A 54 19.72 -21.86 -7.76
CA PRO A 54 19.02 -22.70 -6.81
C PRO A 54 18.22 -21.85 -5.81
N ILE A 55 17.11 -22.41 -5.32
CA ILE A 55 16.28 -21.77 -4.30
C ILE A 55 17.13 -21.58 -3.04
N SER A 56 17.21 -20.35 -2.55
CA SER A 56 17.91 -20.05 -1.30
C SER A 56 17.20 -20.61 -0.07
N ASN A 57 17.99 -20.92 0.97
CA ASN A 57 17.44 -21.30 2.27
C ASN A 57 16.69 -20.11 2.89
N ALA A 58 15.54 -20.38 3.51
CA ALA A 58 14.78 -19.36 4.22
C ALA A 58 15.60 -18.79 5.38
N LEU A 59 15.61 -17.46 5.52
CA LEU A 59 16.21 -16.79 6.68
C LEU A 59 15.45 -17.15 7.96
N ASP A 60 16.13 -17.09 9.11
CA ASP A 60 15.56 -17.43 10.43
C ASP A 60 14.24 -16.70 10.74
N ALA A 61 14.12 -15.45 10.28
CA ALA A 61 12.90 -14.65 10.42
C ALA A 61 11.69 -15.30 9.71
N TYR A 62 11.91 -15.87 8.53
CA TYR A 62 10.86 -16.55 7.76
C TYR A 62 10.66 -18.00 8.20
N GLN A 63 11.66 -18.67 8.79
CA GLN A 63 11.48 -20.01 9.35
C GLN A 63 10.53 -20.02 10.54
N ASN A 64 10.64 -19.03 11.42
CA ASN A 64 9.88 -18.98 12.67
C ASN A 64 8.57 -18.17 12.55
N ALA A 65 8.51 -17.19 11.65
CA ALA A 65 7.40 -16.25 11.56
C ALA A 65 7.07 -15.80 10.13
N ALA A 66 6.99 -16.73 9.16
CA ALA A 66 6.70 -16.43 7.76
C ALA A 66 5.44 -15.57 7.56
N PHE A 67 4.33 -15.92 8.23
CA PHE A 67 3.07 -15.20 8.09
C PHE A 67 3.18 -13.76 8.57
N SER A 68 3.70 -13.54 9.77
CA SER A 68 3.78 -12.20 10.35
C SER A 68 4.77 -11.32 9.60
N ASN A 69 5.92 -11.87 9.17
CA ASN A 69 6.84 -11.15 8.30
C ASN A 69 6.19 -10.80 6.96
N GLY A 70 5.51 -11.74 6.31
CA GLY A 70 4.79 -11.47 5.05
C GLY A 70 3.71 -10.39 5.22
N PHE A 71 2.97 -10.43 6.33
CA PHE A 71 1.91 -9.48 6.63
C PHE A 71 2.44 -8.06 6.86
N VAL A 72 3.50 -7.90 7.65
CA VAL A 72 4.13 -6.59 7.90
C VAL A 72 4.81 -6.04 6.65
N ASN A 73 5.51 -6.90 5.87
CA ASN A 73 6.07 -6.48 4.58
C ASN A 73 4.98 -6.05 3.59
N GLY A 74 3.77 -6.61 3.70
CA GLY A 74 2.60 -6.18 2.95
C GLY A 74 2.22 -4.71 3.17
N TYR A 75 2.63 -4.09 4.28
CA TYR A 75 2.37 -2.65 4.51
C TYR A 75 3.09 -1.78 3.48
N LEU A 76 4.26 -2.22 2.99
CA LEU A 76 5.04 -1.49 2.00
C LEU A 76 4.34 -1.39 0.64
N THR A 77 3.34 -2.21 0.35
CA THR A 77 2.61 -2.12 -0.92
C THR A 77 1.70 -0.89 -0.98
N MET A 78 1.36 -0.31 0.17
CA MET A 78 0.49 0.88 0.27
C MET A 78 -0.94 0.68 -0.27
N ASP A 79 -1.33 -0.53 -0.68
CA ASP A 79 -2.59 -0.80 -1.37
C ASP A 79 -3.81 -0.51 -0.47
N THR A 80 -3.73 -0.84 0.83
CA THR A 80 -4.83 -0.60 1.78
C THR A 80 -5.08 0.90 1.98
N LEU A 81 -4.01 1.69 2.14
CA LEU A 81 -4.11 3.15 2.27
C LEU A 81 -4.61 3.78 0.96
N GLY A 82 -4.06 3.33 -0.17
CA GLY A 82 -4.50 3.73 -1.49
C GLY A 82 -6.00 3.48 -1.70
N ALA A 83 -6.50 2.29 -1.37
CA ALA A 83 -7.91 1.95 -1.53
C ALA A 83 -8.86 2.87 -0.77
N MET A 84 -8.48 3.37 0.41
CA MET A 84 -9.31 4.32 1.16
C MET A 84 -9.35 5.71 0.52
N VAL A 85 -8.23 6.17 -0.03
CA VAL A 85 -8.16 7.49 -0.69
C VAL A 85 -8.79 7.44 -2.10
N PHE A 86 -8.53 6.39 -2.87
CA PHE A 86 -9.04 6.21 -4.23
C PHE A 86 -10.44 5.61 -4.29
N GLY A 87 -10.99 5.09 -3.19
CA GLY A 87 -12.27 4.37 -3.17
C GLY A 87 -13.42 5.20 -3.76
N ILE A 88 -13.48 6.49 -3.43
CA ILE A 88 -14.51 7.40 -3.96
C ILE A 88 -14.37 7.61 -5.48
N VAL A 89 -13.14 7.66 -6.00
CA VAL A 89 -12.87 7.81 -7.43
C VAL A 89 -13.35 6.58 -8.19
N ILE A 90 -13.07 5.38 -7.67
CA ILE A 90 -13.54 4.11 -8.27
C ILE A 90 -15.07 4.05 -8.30
N VAL A 91 -15.72 4.43 -7.19
CA VAL A 91 -17.18 4.47 -7.09
C VAL A 91 -17.79 5.46 -8.08
N ASN A 92 -17.22 6.66 -8.17
CA ASN A 92 -17.69 7.70 -9.10
C ASN A 92 -17.45 7.30 -10.56
N ALA A 93 -16.33 6.64 -10.88
CA ALA A 93 -16.05 6.12 -12.21
C ALA A 93 -17.03 5.01 -12.63
N ALA A 94 -17.47 4.16 -11.69
CA ALA A 94 -18.51 3.17 -11.97
C ALA A 94 -19.88 3.84 -12.20
N ARG A 95 -20.22 4.87 -11.41
CA ARG A 95 -21.46 5.66 -11.58
C ARG A 95 -21.50 6.41 -12.91
N SER A 96 -20.39 7.02 -13.34
CA SER A 96 -20.31 7.75 -14.61
C SER A 96 -20.51 6.85 -15.83
N ARG A 97 -20.28 5.54 -15.70
CA ARG A 97 -20.60 4.52 -16.72
C ARG A 97 -22.06 4.03 -16.69
N GLY A 98 -22.94 4.72 -15.96
CA GLY A 98 -24.38 4.44 -15.93
C GLY A 98 -24.82 3.43 -14.85
N VAL A 99 -23.93 3.00 -13.95
CA VAL A 99 -24.30 2.12 -12.83
C VAL A 99 -24.85 2.96 -11.68
N THR A 100 -26.17 3.18 -11.66
CA THR A 100 -26.86 3.99 -10.65
C THR A 100 -27.36 3.18 -9.45
N GLU A 101 -27.71 1.90 -9.67
CA GLU A 101 -28.22 1.01 -8.65
C GLU A 101 -27.13 0.60 -7.64
N ALA A 102 -27.35 0.90 -6.35
CA ALA A 102 -26.35 0.67 -5.29
C ALA A 102 -25.96 -0.82 -5.18
N ARG A 103 -26.92 -1.74 -5.37
CA ARG A 103 -26.65 -3.18 -5.32
C ARG A 103 -25.75 -3.64 -6.48
N LEU A 104 -25.96 -3.09 -7.68
CA LEU A 104 -25.14 -3.41 -8.85
C LEU A 104 -23.74 -2.81 -8.72
N LEU A 105 -23.65 -1.58 -8.23
CA LEU A 105 -22.38 -0.90 -7.95
C LEU A 105 -21.51 -1.71 -6.98
N THR A 106 -22.06 -2.16 -5.86
CA THR A 106 -21.34 -3.03 -4.91
C THR A 106 -20.96 -4.37 -5.55
N ARG A 107 -21.86 -4.99 -6.31
CA ARG A 107 -21.56 -6.27 -6.97
C ARG A 107 -20.40 -6.15 -7.97
N TYR A 108 -20.43 -5.14 -8.84
CA TYR A 108 -19.39 -4.96 -9.86
C TYR A 108 -18.04 -4.59 -9.24
N THR A 109 -18.03 -3.74 -8.22
CA THR A 109 -16.80 -3.37 -7.51
C THR A 109 -16.19 -4.56 -6.77
N VAL A 110 -17.00 -5.42 -6.15
CA VAL A 110 -16.53 -6.66 -5.50
C VAL A 110 -15.92 -7.63 -6.52
N TRP A 111 -16.59 -7.89 -7.64
CA TRP A 111 -16.06 -8.78 -8.67
C TRP A 111 -14.77 -8.23 -9.30
N ALA A 112 -14.74 -6.93 -9.61
CA ALA A 112 -13.53 -6.28 -10.11
C ALA A 112 -12.36 -6.36 -9.11
N GLY A 113 -12.65 -6.12 -7.82
CA GLY A 113 -11.67 -6.24 -6.74
C GLY A 113 -11.15 -7.66 -6.56
N LEU A 114 -12.01 -8.67 -6.65
CA LEU A 114 -11.62 -10.08 -6.52
C LEU A 114 -10.75 -10.51 -7.71
N MET A 115 -11.13 -10.15 -8.94
CA MET A 115 -10.31 -10.41 -10.14
C MET A 115 -8.93 -9.75 -10.04
N ALA A 116 -8.89 -8.48 -9.61
CA ALA A 116 -7.63 -7.77 -9.41
C ALA A 116 -6.77 -8.40 -8.30
N GLY A 117 -7.39 -8.77 -7.17
CA GLY A 117 -6.71 -9.40 -6.03
C GLY A 117 -6.10 -10.75 -6.37
N VAL A 118 -6.82 -11.61 -7.11
CA VAL A 118 -6.28 -12.89 -7.59
C VAL A 118 -5.10 -12.66 -8.55
N GLY A 119 -5.25 -11.75 -9.52
CA GLY A 119 -4.17 -11.42 -10.46
C GLY A 119 -2.92 -10.90 -9.76
N LEU A 120 -3.09 -10.01 -8.77
CA LEU A 120 -1.99 -9.47 -7.99
C LEU A 120 -1.32 -10.54 -7.12
N THR A 121 -2.10 -11.46 -6.53
CA THR A 121 -1.57 -12.58 -5.74
C THR A 121 -0.69 -13.49 -6.58
N LEU A 122 -1.14 -13.86 -7.79
CA LEU A 122 -0.34 -14.67 -8.72
C LEU A 122 0.96 -13.97 -9.12
N LEU A 123 0.90 -12.66 -9.35
CA LEU A 123 2.09 -11.85 -9.63
C LEU A 123 3.08 -11.86 -8.46
N TYR A 124 2.62 -11.66 -7.22
CA TYR A 124 3.49 -11.70 -6.05
C TYR A 124 4.14 -13.08 -5.84
N LEU A 125 3.41 -14.18 -6.08
CA LEU A 125 3.98 -15.53 -6.00
C LEU A 125 5.13 -15.72 -7.00
N ALA A 126 4.98 -15.21 -8.23
CA ALA A 126 6.03 -15.26 -9.23
C ALA A 126 7.24 -14.37 -8.85
N LEU A 127 6.99 -13.20 -8.28
CA LEU A 127 8.07 -12.32 -7.79
C LEU A 127 8.79 -12.89 -6.57
N PHE A 128 8.09 -13.60 -5.68
CA PHE A 128 8.73 -14.33 -4.57
C PHE A 128 9.64 -15.42 -5.08
N ARG A 129 9.21 -16.16 -6.12
CA ARG A 129 10.05 -17.16 -6.78
C ARG A 129 11.28 -16.55 -7.45
N LEU A 130 11.10 -15.43 -8.15
CA LEU A 130 12.21 -14.67 -8.72
C LEU A 130 13.21 -14.27 -7.64
N GLY A 131 12.72 -13.73 -6.52
CA GLY A 131 13.56 -13.32 -5.39
C GLY A 131 14.30 -14.50 -4.75
N SER A 132 13.64 -15.65 -4.56
CA SER A 132 14.25 -16.83 -3.93
C SER A 132 15.41 -17.41 -4.74
N ASP A 133 15.33 -17.31 -6.06
CA ASP A 133 16.27 -17.94 -6.99
C ASP A 133 17.36 -16.94 -7.46
N SER A 134 17.24 -15.66 -7.11
CA SER A 134 18.21 -14.59 -7.45
C SER A 134 19.24 -14.32 -6.35
N ALA A 135 19.22 -15.08 -5.24
CA ALA A 135 20.10 -14.87 -4.08
C ALA A 135 21.60 -15.05 -4.39
N THR A 136 21.94 -15.73 -5.48
CA THR A 136 23.33 -15.89 -5.96
C THR A 136 23.78 -14.74 -6.86
N LEU A 137 22.85 -13.96 -7.43
CA LEU A 137 23.13 -12.86 -8.33
C LEU A 137 23.32 -11.52 -7.61
N VAL A 138 22.73 -11.38 -6.42
CA VAL A 138 22.68 -10.13 -5.67
C VAL A 138 22.84 -10.43 -4.18
N ASP A 139 23.54 -9.55 -3.46
CA ASP A 139 23.63 -9.59 -2.00
C ASP A 139 22.24 -9.70 -1.35
N GLN A 140 22.13 -10.51 -0.30
CA GLN A 140 20.87 -10.72 0.43
C GLN A 140 20.30 -9.43 1.05
N SER A 141 21.11 -8.39 1.22
CA SER A 141 20.70 -7.09 1.74
C SER A 141 20.19 -6.11 0.67
N ALA A 142 20.16 -6.53 -0.60
CA ALA A 142 19.71 -5.66 -1.68
C ALA A 142 18.19 -5.42 -1.65
N ASN A 143 17.79 -4.26 -2.16
CA ASN A 143 16.38 -3.93 -2.28
C ASN A 143 15.71 -4.64 -3.46
N GLY A 144 14.38 -4.71 -3.45
CA GLY A 144 13.61 -5.41 -4.48
C GLY A 144 13.85 -4.90 -5.90
N ALA A 145 14.15 -3.61 -6.09
CA ALA A 145 14.46 -3.05 -7.40
C ALA A 145 15.81 -3.58 -7.96
N ALA A 146 16.81 -3.70 -7.10
CA ALA A 146 18.11 -4.26 -7.47
C ALA A 146 18.01 -5.75 -7.83
N ILE A 147 17.24 -6.52 -7.05
CA ILE A 147 16.99 -7.95 -7.32
C ILE A 147 16.30 -8.11 -8.69
N LEU A 148 15.25 -7.33 -8.95
CA LEU A 148 14.51 -7.36 -10.21
C LEU A 148 15.41 -7.01 -11.42
N HIS A 149 16.21 -5.95 -11.29
CA HIS A 149 17.11 -5.50 -12.35
C HIS A 149 18.20 -6.55 -12.63
N ALA A 150 18.82 -7.12 -11.60
CA ALA A 150 19.84 -8.15 -11.76
C ALA A 150 19.28 -9.41 -12.44
N TYR A 151 18.09 -9.84 -12.05
CA TYR A 151 17.41 -10.95 -12.69
C TYR A 151 17.14 -10.68 -14.17
N VAL A 152 16.57 -9.53 -14.51
CA VAL A 152 16.27 -9.19 -15.90
C VAL A 152 17.55 -9.03 -16.73
N GLN A 153 18.60 -8.45 -16.16
CA GLN A 153 19.89 -8.33 -16.82
C GLN A 153 20.50 -9.71 -17.10
N HIS A 154 20.35 -10.66 -16.17
CA HIS A 154 20.84 -12.03 -16.34
C HIS A 154 20.05 -12.80 -17.40
N THR A 155 18.72 -12.73 -17.37
CA THR A 155 17.84 -13.56 -18.22
C THR A 155 17.58 -12.97 -19.61
N PHE A 156 17.47 -11.64 -19.72
CA PHE A 156 17.09 -10.94 -20.96
C PHE A 156 18.20 -10.00 -21.50
N GLY A 157 19.32 -9.87 -20.79
CA GLY A 157 20.42 -8.98 -21.17
C GLY A 157 20.05 -7.50 -21.14
N GLY A 158 20.88 -6.68 -21.80
CA GLY A 158 20.73 -5.22 -21.78
C GLY A 158 19.43 -4.70 -22.41
N ALA A 159 18.90 -5.39 -23.43
CA ALA A 159 17.63 -5.03 -24.05
C ALA A 159 16.45 -5.20 -23.08
N GLY A 160 16.44 -6.29 -22.29
CA GLY A 160 15.45 -6.51 -21.25
C GLY A 160 15.51 -5.48 -20.14
N SER A 161 16.72 -5.12 -19.70
CA SER A 161 16.91 -4.11 -18.65
C SER A 161 16.45 -2.71 -19.09
N PHE A 162 16.68 -2.34 -20.35
CA PHE A 162 16.15 -1.09 -20.90
C PHE A 162 14.61 -1.09 -20.94
N LEU A 163 14.02 -2.20 -21.42
CA LEU A 163 12.56 -2.37 -21.45
C LEU A 163 11.97 -2.30 -20.04
N LEU A 164 12.58 -3.00 -19.07
CA LEU A 164 12.19 -2.96 -17.67
C LEU A 164 12.25 -1.54 -17.10
N ALA A 165 13.35 -0.81 -17.34
CA ALA A 165 13.50 0.57 -16.88
C ALA A 165 12.41 1.49 -17.45
N ALA A 166 12.10 1.35 -18.74
CA ALA A 166 11.01 2.10 -19.38
C ALA A 166 9.64 1.75 -18.76
N LEU A 167 9.36 0.46 -18.52
CA LEU A 167 8.12 0.03 -17.88
C LEU A 167 7.99 0.52 -16.44
N ILE A 168 9.06 0.46 -15.65
CA ILE A 168 9.06 0.96 -14.27
C ILE A 168 8.82 2.47 -14.27
N PHE A 169 9.52 3.22 -15.12
CA PHE A 169 9.31 4.67 -15.27
C PHE A 169 7.84 5.00 -15.53
N ILE A 170 7.26 4.33 -16.52
CA ILE A 170 5.87 4.47 -16.96
C ILE A 170 4.89 4.06 -15.85
N ALA A 171 5.11 2.91 -15.21
CA ALA A 171 4.25 2.39 -14.15
C ALA A 171 4.24 3.30 -12.92
N CYS A 172 5.43 3.73 -12.47
CA CYS A 172 5.56 4.66 -11.37
C CYS A 172 4.93 6.02 -11.71
N LEU A 173 5.05 6.50 -12.96
CA LEU A 173 4.46 7.78 -13.38
C LEU A 173 2.94 7.79 -13.17
N VAL A 174 2.23 6.74 -13.60
CA VAL A 174 0.77 6.65 -13.43
C VAL A 174 0.39 6.63 -11.96
N THR A 175 1.09 5.86 -11.13
CA THR A 175 0.83 5.80 -9.69
C THR A 175 1.10 7.14 -9.01
N ALA A 176 2.23 7.79 -9.33
CA ALA A 176 2.59 9.09 -8.77
C ALA A 176 1.58 10.18 -9.15
N VAL A 177 1.15 10.21 -10.42
CA VAL A 177 0.11 11.12 -10.91
C VAL A 177 -1.21 10.84 -10.19
N GLY A 178 -1.64 9.58 -10.13
CA GLY A 178 -2.88 9.18 -9.47
C GLY A 178 -2.91 9.61 -8.01
N LEU A 179 -1.85 9.31 -7.25
CA LEU A 179 -1.76 9.64 -5.83
C LEU A 179 -1.72 11.15 -5.60
N THR A 180 -0.94 11.87 -6.41
CA THR A 180 -0.86 13.34 -6.32
C THR A 180 -2.23 13.98 -6.56
N CYS A 181 -2.96 13.52 -7.58
CA CYS A 181 -4.30 14.01 -7.89
C CYS A 181 -5.29 13.71 -6.77
N ALA A 182 -5.33 12.47 -6.28
CA ALA A 182 -6.28 12.06 -5.26
C ALA A 182 -6.00 12.71 -3.90
N CYS A 183 -4.73 12.83 -3.49
CA CYS A 183 -4.35 13.55 -2.29
C CYS A 183 -4.68 15.06 -2.42
N ALA A 184 -4.38 15.68 -3.56
CA ALA A 184 -4.71 17.09 -3.77
C ALA A 184 -6.23 17.34 -3.75
N GLU A 185 -7.03 16.45 -4.35
CA GLU A 185 -8.50 16.54 -4.34
C GLU A 185 -9.07 16.32 -2.94
N PHE A 186 -8.55 15.33 -2.20
CA PHE A 186 -8.94 15.07 -0.83
C PHE A 186 -8.62 16.25 0.09
N PHE A 187 -7.37 16.72 0.10
CA PHE A 187 -6.95 17.82 0.98
C PHE A 187 -7.58 19.17 0.60
N ALA A 188 -7.91 19.41 -0.67
CA ALA A 188 -8.62 20.61 -1.09
C ALA A 188 -10.03 20.74 -0.46
N GLN A 189 -10.62 19.64 0.01
CA GLN A 189 -11.92 19.66 0.71
C GLN A 189 -11.79 20.08 2.18
N TYR A 190 -10.62 19.86 2.81
CA TYR A 190 -10.40 20.07 4.24
C TYR A 190 -9.49 21.26 4.57
N ILE A 191 -8.65 21.69 3.62
CA ILE A 191 -7.66 22.75 3.80
C ILE A 191 -7.99 23.92 2.86
N PRO A 192 -7.84 25.19 3.26
CA PRO A 192 -8.09 26.36 2.42
C PRO A 192 -6.99 26.59 1.36
N LEU A 193 -6.53 25.52 0.69
CA LEU A 193 -5.54 25.58 -0.39
C LEU A 193 -6.17 25.11 -1.71
N SER A 194 -5.82 25.77 -2.80
CA SER A 194 -6.30 25.36 -4.13
C SER A 194 -5.69 24.01 -4.54
N TYR A 195 -6.44 23.22 -5.31
CA TYR A 195 -5.97 21.97 -5.90
C TYR A 195 -4.60 22.13 -6.58
N ARG A 196 -4.42 23.20 -7.38
CA ARG A 196 -3.16 23.46 -8.09
C ARG A 196 -2.00 23.67 -7.12
N THR A 197 -2.22 24.44 -6.06
CA THR A 197 -1.20 24.69 -5.03
C THR A 197 -0.79 23.38 -4.34
N LEU A 198 -1.77 22.53 -4.00
CA LEU A 198 -1.51 21.23 -3.39
C LEU A 198 -0.71 20.30 -4.31
N VAL A 199 -1.01 20.27 -5.61
CA VAL A 199 -0.23 19.50 -6.59
C VAL A 199 1.24 19.93 -6.61
N PHE A 200 1.53 21.23 -6.61
CA PHE A 200 2.91 21.74 -6.56
C PHE A 200 3.61 21.40 -5.25
N ILE A 201 2.92 21.52 -4.11
CA ILE A 201 3.49 21.18 -2.79
C ILE A 201 3.81 19.69 -2.71
N LEU A 202 2.85 18.83 -3.06
CA LEU A 202 3.00 17.37 -3.00
C LEU A 202 4.08 16.88 -3.96
N GLY A 203 4.08 17.38 -5.21
CA GLY A 203 5.10 17.03 -6.21
C GLY A 203 6.49 17.54 -5.84
N GLY A 204 6.60 18.78 -5.37
CA GLY A 204 7.87 19.37 -4.93
C GLY A 204 8.45 18.67 -3.70
N PHE A 205 7.61 18.37 -2.70
CA PHE A 205 8.02 17.58 -1.53
C PHE A 205 8.52 16.19 -1.94
N SER A 206 7.75 15.48 -2.77
CA SER A 206 8.12 14.15 -3.26
C SER A 206 9.42 14.17 -4.06
N MET A 207 9.66 15.21 -4.87
CA MET A 207 10.91 15.42 -5.59
C MET A 207 12.10 15.52 -4.64
N VAL A 208 12.00 16.35 -3.59
CA VAL A 208 13.07 16.51 -2.60
C VAL A 208 13.34 15.17 -1.90
N VAL A 209 12.29 14.51 -1.42
CA VAL A 209 12.38 13.25 -0.67
C VAL A 209 12.95 12.11 -1.55
N SER A 210 12.64 12.07 -2.85
CA SER A 210 13.14 11.04 -3.76
C SER A 210 14.67 10.99 -3.89
N ASN A 211 15.35 12.09 -3.56
CA ASN A 211 16.82 12.16 -3.61
C ASN A 211 17.51 11.43 -2.44
N LEU A 212 16.76 10.97 -1.43
CA LEU A 212 17.30 10.22 -0.28
C LEU A 212 17.65 8.76 -0.62
N GLY A 213 17.15 8.22 -1.74
CA GLY A 213 17.38 6.84 -2.17
C GLY A 213 16.41 5.82 -1.53
N LEU A 214 16.15 4.73 -2.24
CA LEU A 214 15.09 3.77 -1.90
C LEU A 214 15.26 3.14 -0.52
N SER A 215 16.46 2.73 -0.14
CA SER A 215 16.69 2.05 1.14
C SER A 215 16.40 2.97 2.34
N HIS A 216 16.79 4.25 2.26
CA HIS A 216 16.46 5.23 3.30
C HIS A 216 14.98 5.56 3.32
N LEU A 217 14.32 5.66 2.16
CA LEU A 217 12.88 5.84 2.10
C LEU A 217 12.13 4.67 2.74
N ILE A 218 12.57 3.43 2.53
CA ILE A 218 11.98 2.25 3.17
C ILE A 218 12.20 2.31 4.69
N GLN A 219 13.42 2.62 5.16
CA GLN A 219 13.72 2.75 6.59
C GLN A 219 12.85 3.79 7.31
N ILE A 220 12.54 4.92 6.66
CA ILE A 220 11.67 5.95 7.20
C ILE A 220 10.19 5.55 7.08
N SER A 221 9.81 4.89 5.98
CA SER A 221 8.42 4.52 5.71
C SER A 221 7.94 3.38 6.59
N ILE A 222 8.78 2.38 6.92
CA ILE A 222 8.37 1.24 7.74
C ILE A 222 7.76 1.68 9.09
N PRO A 223 8.43 2.51 9.92
CA PRO A 223 7.86 3.02 11.17
C PRO A 223 6.51 3.69 11.01
N VAL A 224 6.39 4.55 10.00
CA VAL A 224 5.18 5.34 9.73
C VAL A 224 4.04 4.43 9.30
N LEU A 225 4.32 3.50 8.39
CA LEU A 225 3.33 2.55 7.88
C LEU A 225 2.87 1.60 8.98
N THR A 226 3.79 1.05 9.78
CA THR A 226 3.45 0.18 10.91
C THR A 226 2.57 0.89 11.95
N ALA A 227 2.70 2.21 12.10
CA ALA A 227 1.82 2.98 12.97
C ALA A 227 0.41 3.23 12.39
N ILE A 228 0.32 3.50 11.08
CA ILE A 228 -0.94 3.91 10.44
C ILE A 228 -1.77 2.70 9.96
N TYR A 229 -1.15 1.60 9.57
CA TYR A 229 -1.86 0.43 9.04
C TYR A 229 -2.84 -0.24 10.02
N PRO A 230 -2.51 -0.44 11.30
CA PRO A 230 -3.40 -1.07 12.27
C PRO A 230 -4.82 -0.47 12.35
N PRO A 231 -5.00 0.85 12.56
CA PRO A 231 -6.34 1.44 12.57
C PRO A 231 -7.04 1.36 11.21
N CYS A 232 -6.31 1.41 10.11
CA CYS A 232 -6.87 1.26 8.77
C CYS A 232 -7.43 -0.15 8.54
N ILE A 233 -6.69 -1.18 8.94
CA ILE A 233 -7.15 -2.57 8.87
C ILE A 233 -8.37 -2.77 9.76
N ALA A 234 -8.34 -2.25 10.99
CA ALA A 234 -9.48 -2.31 11.92
C ALA A 234 -10.72 -1.64 11.31
N LEU A 235 -10.57 -0.47 10.70
CA LEU A 235 -11.66 0.24 10.02
C LEU A 235 -12.24 -0.58 8.86
N VAL A 236 -11.40 -1.14 7.99
CA VAL A 236 -11.85 -1.97 6.86
C VAL A 236 -12.63 -3.19 7.35
N VAL A 237 -12.10 -3.93 8.32
CA VAL A 237 -12.75 -5.14 8.86
C VAL A 237 -14.08 -4.78 9.53
N LEU A 238 -14.09 -3.75 10.39
CA LEU A 238 -15.29 -3.35 11.10
C LEU A 238 -16.35 -2.74 10.18
N SER A 239 -15.96 -2.17 9.04
CA SER A 239 -16.90 -1.64 8.03
C SER A 239 -17.82 -2.72 7.46
N PHE A 240 -17.36 -3.97 7.32
CA PHE A 240 -18.21 -5.10 6.90
C PHE A 240 -19.25 -5.49 7.96
N THR A 241 -18.92 -5.30 9.24
CA THR A 241 -19.81 -5.61 10.36
C THR A 241 -20.72 -4.45 10.75
N ARG A 242 -20.67 -3.31 10.04
CA ARG A 242 -21.40 -2.08 10.39
C ARG A 242 -22.90 -2.30 10.63
N SER A 243 -23.53 -3.17 9.85
CA SER A 243 -24.97 -3.47 9.95
C SER A 243 -25.36 -4.29 11.19
N TRP A 244 -24.38 -4.90 11.88
CA TRP A 244 -24.60 -5.74 13.06
C TRP A 244 -24.67 -4.93 14.35
N TRP A 245 -24.26 -3.65 14.31
CA TRP A 245 -24.06 -2.82 15.49
C TRP A 245 -25.19 -1.82 15.68
N HIS A 246 -25.50 -1.52 16.94
CA HIS A 246 -26.51 -0.51 17.28
C HIS A 246 -25.96 0.90 17.06
N ASN A 247 -24.71 1.14 17.47
CA ASN A 247 -23.95 2.33 17.11
C ASN A 247 -22.54 1.96 16.63
N SER A 248 -22.30 2.04 15.32
CA SER A 248 -21.02 1.70 14.71
C SER A 248 -19.84 2.51 15.25
N THR A 249 -20.07 3.77 15.66
CA THR A 249 -19.01 4.64 16.20
C THR A 249 -18.51 4.16 17.55
N ARG A 250 -19.38 3.55 18.38
CA ARG A 250 -19.00 3.01 19.70
C ARG A 250 -18.04 1.83 19.62
N ILE A 251 -17.99 1.13 18.49
CA ILE A 251 -17.12 -0.03 18.29
C ILE A 251 -15.89 0.36 17.48
N ILE A 252 -16.08 1.14 16.41
CA ILE A 252 -15.00 1.51 15.50
C ILE A 252 -14.03 2.48 16.18
N ALA A 253 -14.50 3.51 16.89
CA ALA A 253 -13.62 4.53 17.45
C ALA A 253 -12.65 3.99 18.52
N PRO A 254 -13.09 3.20 19.53
CA PRO A 254 -12.16 2.61 20.50
C PRO A 254 -11.19 1.61 19.88
N ALA A 255 -11.64 0.79 18.92
CA ALA A 255 -10.79 -0.15 18.22
C ALA A 255 -9.69 0.56 17.39
N MET A 256 -10.06 1.64 16.69
CA MET A 256 -9.08 2.47 15.97
C MET A 256 -8.11 3.17 16.92
N PHE A 257 -8.58 3.70 18.04
CA PHE A 257 -7.71 4.37 19.01
C PHE A 257 -6.65 3.42 19.58
N ILE A 258 -7.07 2.22 19.97
CA ILE A 258 -6.18 1.22 20.57
C ILE A 258 -5.21 0.66 19.53
N SER A 259 -5.70 0.32 18.33
CA SER A 259 -4.82 -0.12 17.23
C SER A 259 -3.80 0.94 16.85
N LEU A 260 -4.18 2.23 16.82
CA LEU A 260 -3.23 3.33 16.59
C LEU A 260 -2.20 3.45 17.72
N LEU A 261 -2.62 3.37 18.98
CA LEU A 261 -1.71 3.47 20.13
C LEU A 261 -0.63 2.39 20.09
N PHE A 262 -1.03 1.12 19.90
CA PHE A 262 -0.09 0.01 19.81
C PHE A 262 0.66 -0.01 18.47
N GLY A 263 0.05 0.45 17.38
CA GLY A 263 0.73 0.66 16.11
C GLY A 263 1.87 1.66 16.22
N ILE A 264 1.67 2.78 16.93
CA ILE A 264 2.74 3.77 17.19
C ILE A 264 3.86 3.12 18.00
N LEU A 265 3.57 2.28 18.99
CA LEU A 265 4.59 1.55 19.73
C LEU A 265 5.42 0.62 18.82
N ASP A 266 4.75 -0.16 17.95
CA ASP A 266 5.43 -1.01 16.97
C ASP A 266 6.22 -0.17 15.94
N GLY A 267 5.71 0.99 15.54
CA GLY A 267 6.39 1.94 14.66
C GLY A 267 7.66 2.52 15.29
N ILE A 268 7.60 2.92 16.57
CA ILE A 268 8.78 3.39 17.32
C ILE A 268 9.81 2.27 17.46
N LYS A 269 9.36 1.04 17.74
CA LYS A 269 10.22 -0.15 17.82
C LYS A 269 10.94 -0.43 16.51
N ALA A 270 10.28 -0.22 15.38
CA ALA A 270 10.86 -0.37 14.05
C ALA A 270 11.75 0.82 13.63
N SER A 271 11.82 1.89 14.42
CA SER A 271 12.62 3.08 14.16
C SER A 271 13.98 3.03 14.87
N ALA A 272 14.85 4.01 14.58
CA ALA A 272 16.14 4.18 15.27
C ALA A 272 16.01 4.44 16.78
N PHE A 273 14.80 4.68 17.30
CA PHE A 273 14.51 4.92 18.71
C PHE A 273 14.02 3.67 19.45
N GLY A 274 14.10 2.49 18.84
CA GLY A 274 13.62 1.23 19.43
C GLY A 274 14.22 0.92 20.81
N ASP A 275 15.48 1.27 21.04
CA ASP A 275 16.18 1.04 22.31
C ASP A 275 15.71 1.97 23.46
N MET A 276 14.98 3.04 23.14
CA MET A 276 14.39 3.94 24.14
C MET A 276 13.06 3.41 24.67
N LEU A 277 12.51 2.34 24.09
CA LEU A 277 11.28 1.74 24.57
C LEU A 277 11.53 0.96 25.88
N PRO A 278 10.62 1.06 26.86
CA PRO A 278 10.77 0.32 28.11
C PRO A 278 10.72 -1.19 27.88
N ALA A 279 11.44 -1.98 28.69
CA ALA A 279 11.50 -3.43 28.57
C ALA A 279 10.12 -4.15 28.64
N TRP A 280 9.08 -3.51 29.19
CA TRP A 280 7.72 -4.07 29.19
C TRP A 280 7.10 -4.14 27.79
N SER A 281 7.50 -3.26 26.87
CA SER A 281 7.02 -3.24 25.48
C SER A 281 7.40 -4.51 24.71
N GLN A 282 8.51 -5.15 25.09
CA GLN A 282 8.96 -6.41 24.51
C GLN A 282 8.17 -7.62 25.02
N ARG A 283 7.43 -7.48 26.13
CA ARG A 283 6.63 -8.55 26.73
C ARG A 283 5.20 -8.63 26.18
N LEU A 284 4.83 -7.73 25.27
CA LEU A 284 3.52 -7.76 24.65
C LEU A 284 3.39 -8.98 23.71
N PRO A 285 2.24 -9.66 23.69
CA PRO A 285 2.03 -10.80 22.80
C PRO A 285 2.13 -10.34 21.33
N LEU A 286 2.87 -11.09 20.52
CA LEU A 286 3.20 -10.79 19.12
C LEU A 286 4.07 -9.53 18.89
N ALA A 287 4.67 -8.94 19.94
CA ALA A 287 5.55 -7.79 19.77
C ALA A 287 6.86 -8.12 19.03
N GLU A 288 7.36 -9.35 19.14
CA GLU A 288 8.52 -9.81 18.35
C GLU A 288 8.21 -9.90 16.85
N GLN A 289 6.93 -10.00 16.50
CA GLN A 289 6.45 -10.18 15.13
C GLN A 289 5.92 -8.88 14.50
N GLY A 290 6.01 -7.74 15.20
CA GLY A 290 5.49 -6.44 14.73
C GLY A 290 3.96 -6.36 14.68
N LEU A 291 3.27 -7.19 15.48
CA LEU A 291 1.81 -7.28 15.53
C LEU A 291 1.28 -7.06 16.96
N ALA A 292 1.96 -6.23 17.76
CA ALA A 292 1.55 -5.97 19.13
C ALA A 292 0.16 -5.31 19.21
N TRP A 293 -0.28 -4.64 18.14
CA TRP A 293 -1.60 -4.03 18.04
C TRP A 293 -2.76 -5.02 17.96
N LEU A 294 -2.54 -6.23 17.43
CA LEU A 294 -3.65 -7.13 17.05
C LEU A 294 -4.44 -7.60 18.27
N MET A 295 -3.76 -8.17 19.26
CA MET A 295 -4.41 -8.72 20.48
C MET A 295 -5.14 -7.64 21.29
N PRO A 296 -4.52 -6.49 21.65
CA PRO A 296 -5.21 -5.40 22.33
C PRO A 296 -6.43 -4.89 21.55
N THR A 297 -6.33 -4.78 20.23
CA THR A 297 -7.44 -4.32 19.39
C THR A 297 -8.61 -5.31 19.43
N VAL A 298 -8.34 -6.62 19.32
CA VAL A 298 -9.37 -7.66 19.42
C VAL A 298 -10.07 -7.63 20.78
N VAL A 299 -9.30 -7.54 21.88
CA VAL A 299 -9.87 -7.41 23.24
C VAL A 299 -10.77 -6.19 23.33
N MET A 300 -10.35 -5.05 22.80
CA MET A 300 -11.12 -3.81 22.84
C MET A 300 -12.37 -3.85 21.96
N VAL A 301 -12.31 -4.54 20.81
CA VAL A 301 -13.50 -4.82 20.00
C VAL A 301 -14.50 -5.67 20.79
N ILE A 302 -14.07 -6.72 21.47
CA ILE A 302 -14.95 -7.56 22.30
C ILE A 302 -15.61 -6.74 23.41
N LEU A 303 -14.83 -5.93 24.14
CA LEU A 303 -15.35 -5.04 25.18
C LEU A 303 -16.34 -4.02 24.62
N ALA A 304 -16.04 -3.44 23.47
CA ALA A 304 -16.93 -2.48 22.81
C ALA A 304 -18.23 -3.14 22.32
N ILE A 305 -18.20 -4.40 21.89
CA ILE A 305 -19.40 -5.17 21.51
C ILE A 305 -20.27 -5.43 22.74
N ILE A 306 -19.68 -5.83 23.86
CA ILE A 306 -20.40 -6.03 25.12
C ILE A 306 -21.07 -4.72 25.54
N TRP A 307 -20.33 -3.61 25.45
CA TRP A 307 -20.85 -2.28 25.74
C TRP A 307 -21.98 -1.84 24.79
N ASP A 308 -21.84 -2.05 23.47
CA ASP A 308 -22.88 -1.70 22.49
C ASP A 308 -24.19 -2.45 22.77
N ARG A 309 -24.10 -3.74 23.11
CA ARG A 309 -25.26 -4.55 23.48
C ARG A 309 -25.88 -4.12 24.81
N ALA A 310 -25.06 -3.78 25.81
CA ALA A 310 -25.54 -3.33 27.12
C ALA A 310 -26.16 -1.93 27.06
N ALA A 311 -25.59 -1.02 26.27
CA ALA A 311 -26.05 0.37 26.14
C ALA A 311 -27.27 0.54 25.22
N GLY A 312 -27.71 -0.52 24.55
CA GLY A 312 -28.90 -0.53 23.71
C GLY A 312 -28.84 0.37 22.47
N ARG A 313 -29.90 0.32 21.66
CA ARG A 313 -30.08 1.15 20.46
C ARG A 313 -30.17 2.62 20.87
N GLN A 314 -29.17 3.42 20.49
CA GLN A 314 -29.41 4.85 20.40
C GLN A 314 -30.41 5.05 19.26
N VAL A 315 -31.60 5.53 19.61
CA VAL A 315 -32.54 6.11 18.65
C VAL A 315 -31.86 7.37 18.10
N THR A 316 -31.03 7.23 17.08
CA THR A 316 -30.60 8.38 16.29
C THR A 316 -31.82 8.83 15.50
N SER A 317 -32.51 9.83 16.07
CA SER A 317 -33.44 10.69 15.34
C SER A 317 -32.76 11.12 14.04
N SER A 318 -33.37 10.71 12.93
CA SER A 318 -33.09 11.23 11.61
C SER A 318 -33.32 12.75 11.62
N ALA A 319 -32.25 13.53 11.57
CA ALA A 319 -32.33 14.96 11.28
C ALA A 319 -31.08 15.41 10.51
N HIS A 320 -31.30 15.58 9.20
CA HIS A 320 -30.53 16.31 8.17
C HIS A 320 -29.24 15.71 7.61
#